data_AF-S0FCX2-F1
#
_entry.id   AF-S0FCX2-F1
#
_cell.length_a   1.000
_cell.length_b   1.000
_cell.length_c   1.000
_cell.angle_alpha   90.00
_cell.angle_beta   90.00
_cell.angle_gamma   90.00
#
_symmetry.space_group_name_H-M   'P 1'
#
loop_
_entity.id
_entity.type
_entity.pdbx_description
1 polymer ?
#
loop_
_entity_poly.entity_id
_entity_poly.type
_entity_poly.pdbx_seq_one_letter_code
_entity_poly.pdbx_strand_id
1 'polypeptide(L)'
;DVTNCKVHNPIIIINSVMKIVIIFIIISLLPCCSDIDSQYFNGEIKEVNVKNVISKNINSTHVPIKGIATGIIAAYDSLLICWSPSYPEHFFNIINIDTGKEIGYFCKKGQGNKEIISTNCISQLFKKNDKLMTLLHAPNEKKLLVWDLSSSIKKGTTTYDTIIPYDNNHILFSFYQIENVLFAYKPAEEINSQEATTPHYEKRTIYTNQLIQDFPIYKTKSIQNPNAKSPLDFFF
;
A
#
# COMPACT_ATOMS: atom_id res chain seq x y z
N ASP A 1 -61.81 -61.36 -26.76
CA ASP A 1 -62.17 -59.96 -26.52
C ASP A 1 -61.00 -59.15 -25.98
N VAL A 2 -60.77 -58.03 -26.68
CA VAL A 2 -60.26 -56.74 -26.23
C VAL A 2 -58.88 -56.67 -25.54
N THR A 3 -57.91 -56.34 -26.38
CA THR A 3 -56.71 -55.51 -26.13
C THR A 3 -56.86 -54.47 -25.03
N ASN A 4 -55.86 -54.36 -24.13
CA ASN A 4 -55.65 -53.13 -23.37
C ASN A 4 -54.15 -52.85 -23.17
N CYS A 5 -53.48 -52.50 -24.27
CA CYS A 5 -52.17 -51.85 -24.21
C CYS A 5 -52.37 -50.44 -23.64
N LYS A 6 -51.93 -50.22 -22.39
CA LYS A 6 -51.74 -48.87 -21.85
C LYS A 6 -50.64 -48.17 -22.67
N VAL A 7 -51.05 -47.36 -23.65
CA VAL A 7 -50.18 -46.37 -24.28
C VAL A 7 -49.95 -45.27 -23.25
N HIS A 8 -48.84 -45.36 -22.52
CA HIS A 8 -48.39 -44.26 -21.67
C HIS A 8 -47.80 -43.19 -22.59
N ASN A 9 -48.51 -42.08 -22.73
CA ASN A 9 -48.24 -40.97 -23.67
C ASN A 9 -46.78 -40.50 -23.63
N PRO A 10 -45.95 -40.79 -24.65
CA PRO A 10 -44.61 -40.20 -24.76
C PRO A 10 -44.68 -38.68 -25.02
N ILE A 11 -45.81 -38.19 -25.53
CA ILE A 11 -46.03 -36.79 -25.92
C ILE A 11 -45.99 -35.83 -24.71
N ILE A 12 -46.46 -36.26 -23.53
CA ILE A 12 -46.47 -35.41 -22.32
C ILE A 12 -45.06 -35.32 -21.70
N ILE A 13 -44.31 -36.43 -21.73
CA ILE A 13 -42.94 -36.50 -21.20
C ILE A 13 -41.98 -35.68 -22.08
N ILE A 14 -42.11 -35.75 -23.41
CA ILE A 14 -41.31 -34.93 -24.35
C ILE A 14 -41.51 -33.43 -24.09
N ASN A 15 -42.74 -33.00 -23.77
CA ASN A 15 -43.04 -31.60 -23.52
C ASN A 15 -42.44 -31.09 -22.19
N SER A 16 -42.35 -31.94 -21.17
CA SER A 16 -41.64 -31.63 -19.91
C SER A 16 -40.12 -31.66 -20.07
N VAL A 17 -39.57 -32.63 -20.81
CA VAL A 17 -38.12 -32.72 -21.09
C VAL A 17 -37.65 -31.54 -21.91
N MET A 18 -38.40 -31.13 -22.94
CA MET A 18 -38.10 -29.96 -23.76
C MET A 18 -38.16 -28.66 -22.95
N LYS A 19 -39.11 -28.51 -22.03
CA LYS A 19 -39.16 -27.37 -21.09
C LYS A 19 -37.94 -27.35 -20.16
N ILE A 20 -37.52 -28.50 -19.64
CA ILE A 20 -36.32 -28.61 -18.79
C ILE A 20 -35.06 -28.21 -19.58
N VAL A 21 -34.92 -28.68 -20.82
CA VAL A 21 -33.78 -28.33 -21.68
C VAL A 21 -33.76 -26.82 -22.00
N ILE A 22 -34.92 -26.22 -22.29
CA ILE A 22 -35.03 -24.77 -22.51
C ILE A 22 -34.63 -23.98 -21.25
N ILE A 23 -35.03 -24.44 -20.06
CA ILE A 23 -34.64 -23.83 -18.78
C ILE A 23 -33.12 -23.92 -18.58
N PHE A 24 -32.49 -25.07 -18.86
CA PHE A 24 -31.04 -25.21 -18.79
C PHE A 24 -30.30 -24.31 -19.79
N ILE A 25 -30.83 -24.15 -21.00
CA ILE A 25 -30.27 -23.23 -22.01
C ILE A 25 -30.40 -21.77 -21.53
N ILE A 26 -31.54 -21.37 -20.98
CA ILE A 26 -31.74 -20.01 -20.45
C ILE A 26 -30.82 -19.75 -19.24
N ILE A 27 -30.64 -20.73 -18.35
CA ILE A 27 -29.72 -20.62 -17.20
C ILE A 27 -28.27 -20.54 -17.68
N SER A 28 -27.90 -21.27 -18.74
CA SER A 28 -26.55 -21.20 -19.33
C SER A 28 -26.24 -19.90 -20.07
N LEU A 29 -27.28 -19.12 -20.42
CA LEU A 29 -27.18 -17.81 -21.07
C LEU A 29 -27.25 -16.65 -20.07
N LEU A 30 -27.55 -16.91 -18.78
CA LEU A 30 -27.38 -15.89 -17.75
C LEU A 30 -25.88 -15.66 -17.59
N PRO A 31 -25.38 -14.42 -17.80
CA PRO A 31 -23.97 -14.12 -17.63
C PRO A 31 -23.59 -14.35 -16.16
N CYS A 32 -23.00 -15.51 -15.87
CA CYS A 32 -22.45 -15.86 -14.58
C CYS A 32 -21.08 -15.19 -14.48
N CYS A 33 -21.08 -13.88 -14.24
CA CYS A 33 -19.96 -13.04 -13.81
C CYS A 33 -20.50 -11.60 -13.79
N SER A 34 -21.32 -11.24 -12.79
CA SER A 34 -21.39 -9.82 -12.44
C SER A 34 -20.00 -9.43 -11.97
N ASP A 35 -19.43 -8.36 -12.50
CA ASP A 35 -18.22 -7.75 -11.97
C ASP A 35 -18.52 -7.24 -10.56
N ILE A 36 -18.30 -8.11 -9.56
CA ILE A 36 -18.54 -7.87 -8.14
C ILE A 36 -17.66 -6.71 -7.66
N ASP A 37 -16.49 -6.54 -8.26
CA ASP A 37 -15.53 -5.53 -7.85
C ASP A 37 -16.02 -4.12 -8.16
N SER A 38 -16.70 -3.94 -9.31
CA SER A 38 -17.36 -2.68 -9.65
C SER A 38 -18.39 -2.21 -8.61
N GLN A 39 -18.87 -3.10 -7.73
CA GLN A 39 -19.78 -2.74 -6.64
C GLN A 39 -19.06 -2.11 -5.45
N TYR A 40 -17.78 -2.45 -5.26
CA TYR A 40 -17.00 -2.04 -4.08
C TYR A 40 -16.02 -0.90 -4.37
N PHE A 41 -15.39 -0.88 -5.55
CA PHE A 41 -14.31 0.06 -5.85
C PHE A 41 -14.78 1.25 -6.71
N ASN A 42 -14.16 2.42 -6.51
CA ASN A 42 -14.36 3.57 -7.40
C ASN A 42 -13.52 3.48 -8.69
N GLY A 43 -12.42 2.74 -8.65
CA GLY A 43 -11.51 2.54 -9.78
C GLY A 43 -11.85 1.30 -10.60
N GLU A 44 -11.45 1.30 -11.88
CA GLU A 44 -11.48 0.12 -12.74
C GLU A 44 -10.37 -0.85 -12.31
N ILE A 45 -10.72 -2.11 -12.04
CA ILE A 45 -9.74 -3.16 -11.83
C ILE A 45 -9.24 -3.63 -13.19
N LYS A 46 -7.93 -3.49 -13.41
CA LYS A 46 -7.27 -3.94 -14.63
C LYS A 46 -6.46 -5.18 -14.35
N GLU A 47 -6.80 -6.27 -15.02
CA GLU A 47 -5.98 -7.47 -15.02
C GLU A 47 -4.71 -7.25 -15.85
N VAL A 48 -3.57 -7.57 -15.27
CA VAL A 48 -2.30 -7.55 -16.00
C VAL A 48 -2.10 -8.93 -16.65
N ASN A 49 -2.17 -8.98 -17.98
CA ASN A 49 -1.97 -10.21 -18.72
C ASN A 49 -0.47 -10.61 -18.71
N VAL A 50 -0.15 -11.65 -17.95
CA VAL A 50 1.23 -12.14 -17.81
C VAL A 50 1.67 -13.14 -18.89
N LYS A 51 0.83 -13.43 -19.90
CA LYS A 51 1.13 -14.48 -20.91
C LYS A 51 2.29 -14.16 -21.84
N ASN A 52 2.57 -12.87 -22.08
CA ASN A 52 3.62 -12.43 -23.00
C ASN A 52 4.78 -11.71 -22.28
N VAL A 53 4.97 -11.98 -21.00
CA VAL A 53 6.04 -11.34 -20.23
C VAL A 53 7.36 -12.00 -20.57
N ILE A 54 8.34 -11.19 -20.99
CA ILE A 54 9.71 -11.66 -21.22
C ILE A 54 10.31 -12.01 -19.87
N SER A 55 10.56 -13.29 -19.62
CA SER A 55 11.31 -13.71 -18.44
C SER A 55 12.80 -13.39 -18.66
N LYS A 56 13.41 -12.74 -17.67
CA LYS A 56 14.86 -12.58 -17.60
C LYS A 56 15.36 -13.45 -16.47
N ASN A 57 16.30 -14.34 -16.76
CA ASN A 57 17.04 -15.02 -15.71
C ASN A 57 17.94 -14.02 -15.01
N ILE A 58 17.70 -13.83 -13.71
CA ILE A 58 18.51 -12.98 -12.85
C ILE A 58 19.38 -13.90 -12.00
N ASN A 59 20.69 -13.81 -12.17
CA ASN A 59 21.63 -14.44 -11.26
C ASN A 59 21.80 -13.52 -10.05
N SER A 60 21.45 -14.02 -8.86
CA SER A 60 21.70 -13.31 -7.61
C SER A 60 23.09 -13.68 -7.08
N THR A 61 23.73 -12.70 -6.46
CA THR A 61 24.98 -12.92 -5.71
C THR A 61 24.66 -12.72 -4.24
N HIS A 62 25.08 -13.66 -3.40
CA HIS A 62 24.97 -13.51 -1.95
C HIS A 62 25.90 -12.38 -1.48
N VAL A 63 25.33 -11.39 -0.78
CA VAL A 63 26.08 -10.30 -0.16
C VAL A 63 26.04 -10.48 1.36
N PRO A 64 27.16 -10.82 2.02
CA PRO A 64 27.19 -10.96 3.47
C PRO A 64 27.08 -9.58 4.13
N ILE A 65 25.97 -9.34 4.83
CA ILE A 65 25.76 -8.13 5.61
C ILE A 65 26.44 -8.28 6.97
N LYS A 66 27.30 -7.33 7.33
CA LYS A 66 28.02 -7.29 8.61
C LYS A 66 27.31 -6.45 9.67
N GLY A 67 26.34 -5.63 9.26
CA GLY A 67 25.54 -4.75 10.14
C GLY A 67 24.16 -5.32 10.47
N ILE A 68 23.35 -4.53 11.18
CA ILE A 68 21.97 -4.92 11.54
C ILE A 68 21.02 -4.47 10.42
N ALA A 69 20.73 -5.37 9.48
CA ALA A 69 19.72 -5.15 8.44
C ALA A 69 18.35 -5.68 8.87
N THR A 70 17.62 -4.90 9.68
CA THR A 70 16.29 -5.29 10.17
C THR A 70 15.24 -4.21 9.88
N GLY A 71 13.97 -4.57 10.03
CA GLY A 71 12.85 -3.66 9.80
C GLY A 71 12.48 -3.49 8.33
N ILE A 72 11.94 -2.33 7.96
CA ILE A 72 11.50 -2.04 6.59
C ILE A 72 12.68 -1.47 5.80
N ILE A 73 12.96 -2.06 4.64
CA ILE A 73 14.16 -1.76 3.86
C ILE A 73 13.78 -1.00 2.58
N ALA A 74 14.42 0.15 2.37
CA ALA A 74 14.47 0.82 1.07
C ALA A 74 15.84 0.59 0.43
N ALA A 75 15.87 0.33 -0.88
CA ALA A 75 17.10 0.11 -1.64
C ALA A 75 17.31 1.20 -2.70
N TYR A 76 18.55 1.65 -2.85
CA TYR A 76 18.95 2.60 -3.90
C TYR A 76 20.40 2.35 -4.34
N ASP A 77 20.61 1.93 -5.59
CA ASP A 77 21.92 1.53 -6.11
C ASP A 77 22.62 0.57 -5.12
N SER A 78 23.74 0.99 -4.52
CA SER A 78 24.48 0.20 -3.55
C SER A 78 24.12 0.45 -2.08
N LEU A 79 22.99 1.10 -1.81
CA LEU A 79 22.51 1.43 -0.46
C LEU A 79 21.33 0.55 -0.06
N LEU A 80 21.43 -0.07 1.12
CA LEU A 80 20.28 -0.55 1.87
C LEU A 80 20.04 0.41 3.03
N ILE A 81 18.82 0.95 3.10
CA ILE A 81 18.39 1.90 4.12
C ILE A 81 17.34 1.20 4.97
N CYS A 82 17.73 0.78 6.17
CA CYS A 82 16.94 -0.05 7.07
C CYS A 82 16.27 0.84 8.12
N TRP A 83 14.94 0.91 8.09
CA TRP A 83 14.15 1.60 9.10
C TRP A 83 13.70 0.63 10.19
N SER A 84 13.97 0.96 11.46
CA SER A 84 13.41 0.22 12.59
C SER A 84 13.13 1.13 13.78
N PRO A 85 11.90 1.12 14.34
CA PRO A 85 11.60 1.79 15.58
C PRO A 85 12.24 1.10 16.80
N SER A 86 12.72 -0.14 16.66
CA SER A 86 13.37 -0.88 17.74
C SER A 86 14.82 -0.45 18.01
N TYR A 87 15.43 0.31 17.10
CA TYR A 87 16.77 0.87 17.35
C TYR A 87 16.74 1.85 18.53
N PRO A 88 17.70 1.81 19.48
CA PRO A 88 17.59 2.61 20.70
C PRO A 88 17.67 4.12 20.47
N GLU A 89 18.64 4.56 19.65
CA GLU A 89 19.04 5.97 19.55
C GLU A 89 18.72 6.63 18.20
N HIS A 90 18.23 5.87 17.22
CA HIS A 90 18.04 6.31 15.84
C HIS A 90 16.89 5.54 15.18
N PHE A 91 16.55 5.90 13.94
CA PHE A 91 15.54 5.19 13.15
C PHE A 91 16.10 4.47 11.94
N PHE A 92 17.25 4.89 11.42
CA PHE A 92 17.77 4.36 10.16
C PHE A 92 19.23 3.91 10.25
N ASN A 93 19.50 2.70 9.77
CA ASN A 93 20.85 2.23 9.44
C ASN A 93 21.02 2.27 7.92
N ILE A 94 22.19 2.69 7.46
CA ILE A 94 22.53 2.60 6.04
C ILE A 94 23.70 1.63 5.89
N ILE A 95 23.54 0.67 4.98
CA ILE A 95 24.54 -0.35 4.65
C ILE A 95 24.93 -0.16 3.19
N ASN A 96 26.24 -0.13 2.93
CA ASN A 96 26.78 -0.23 1.58
C ASN A 96 26.86 -1.71 1.20
N ILE A 97 26.12 -2.14 0.17
CA ILE A 97 26.06 -3.53 -0.24
C ILE A 97 27.34 -4.00 -0.94
N ASP A 98 28.08 -3.11 -1.60
CA ASP A 98 29.34 -3.47 -2.27
C ASP A 98 30.37 -4.01 -1.25
N THR A 99 30.30 -3.52 -0.01
CA THR A 99 31.21 -3.90 1.09
C THR A 99 30.55 -4.73 2.18
N GLY A 100 29.21 -4.79 2.19
CA GLY A 100 28.39 -5.35 3.26
C GLY A 100 28.49 -4.61 4.60
N LYS A 101 29.12 -3.43 4.62
CA LYS A 101 29.40 -2.66 5.85
C LYS A 101 28.32 -1.62 6.08
N GLU A 102 27.98 -1.43 7.35
CA GLU A 102 27.20 -0.29 7.82
C GLU A 102 28.03 0.99 7.68
N ILE A 103 27.43 2.03 7.12
CA ILE A 103 28.07 3.32 6.81
C ILE A 103 27.49 4.49 7.59
N GLY A 104 26.47 4.24 8.43
CA GLY A 104 26.01 5.22 9.41
C GLY A 104 24.64 4.95 10.01
N TYR A 105 24.36 5.69 11.08
CA TYR A 105 23.10 5.71 11.82
C TYR A 105 22.47 7.11 11.72
N PHE A 106 21.19 7.18 11.40
CA PHE A 106 20.54 8.43 11.04
C PHE A 106 19.13 8.58 11.62
N CYS A 107 18.69 9.83 11.64
CA CYS A 107 17.48 10.33 12.30
C CYS A 107 17.46 9.92 13.77
N LYS A 108 18.28 10.62 14.57
CA LYS A 108 18.39 10.36 16.01
C LYS A 108 17.05 10.54 16.71
N LYS A 109 16.83 9.71 17.73
CA LYS A 109 15.72 9.83 18.64
C LYS A 109 15.95 10.94 19.65
N GLY A 110 14.90 11.67 20.01
CA GLY A 110 14.98 12.72 21.02
C GLY A 110 14.00 13.86 20.78
N GLN A 111 14.20 14.96 21.52
CA GLN A 111 13.31 16.14 21.53
C GLN A 111 13.98 17.40 20.98
N GLY A 112 15.24 17.32 20.53
CA GLY A 112 15.89 18.42 19.82
C GLY A 112 15.17 18.77 18.52
N ASN A 113 15.38 19.99 18.02
CA ASN A 113 14.76 20.49 16.77
C ASN A 113 14.93 19.50 15.59
N LYS A 114 16.11 18.87 15.48
CA LYS A 114 16.45 17.90 14.43
C LYS A 114 16.25 16.43 14.84
N GLU A 115 15.77 16.19 16.05
CA GLU A 115 15.46 14.87 16.56
C GLU A 115 13.95 14.62 16.43
N ILE A 116 13.58 13.35 16.55
CA ILE A 116 12.20 12.89 16.42
C ILE A 116 11.97 11.73 17.39
N ILE A 117 10.76 11.62 17.94
CA ILE A 117 10.35 10.48 18.76
C ILE A 117 9.71 9.38 17.93
N SER A 118 9.33 9.68 16.68
CA SER A 118 8.79 8.72 15.70
C SER A 118 8.91 9.25 14.27
N THR A 119 9.06 8.36 13.30
CA THR A 119 8.91 8.67 11.88
C THR A 119 8.43 7.46 11.11
N ASN A 120 7.78 7.69 9.97
CA ASN A 120 7.47 6.64 9.01
C ASN A 120 8.74 6.05 8.37
N CYS A 121 8.57 4.89 7.71
CA CYS A 121 9.56 4.32 6.82
C CYS A 121 9.65 5.11 5.50
N ILE A 122 10.67 4.82 4.70
CA ILE A 122 10.86 5.46 3.40
C ILE A 122 9.84 4.92 2.41
N SER A 123 8.89 5.76 1.98
CA SER A 123 7.95 5.44 0.90
C SER A 123 8.51 5.75 -0.49
N GLN A 124 9.46 6.69 -0.57
CA GLN A 124 10.00 7.18 -1.84
C GLN A 124 11.42 7.74 -1.67
N LEU A 125 12.26 7.46 -2.66
CA LEU A 125 13.57 8.06 -2.85
C LEU A 125 13.53 8.91 -4.13
N PHE A 126 14.10 10.10 -4.09
CA PHE A 126 14.11 11.01 -5.24
C PHE A 126 15.40 11.82 -5.29
N LYS A 127 15.72 12.35 -6.48
CA LYS A 127 16.85 13.25 -6.70
C LYS A 127 16.38 14.71 -6.77
N LYS A 128 17.06 15.60 -6.04
CA LYS A 128 16.88 17.06 -6.12
C LYS A 128 18.27 17.69 -6.16
N ASN A 129 18.59 18.40 -7.25
CA ASN A 129 19.92 19.00 -7.48
C ASN A 129 21.05 17.98 -7.28
N ASP A 130 20.95 16.82 -7.95
CA ASP A 130 21.87 15.67 -7.88
C ASP A 130 22.06 14.99 -6.51
N LYS A 131 21.32 15.43 -5.49
CA LYS A 131 21.32 14.79 -4.17
C LYS A 131 20.19 13.80 -4.05
N LEU A 132 20.51 12.62 -3.51
CA LEU A 132 19.52 11.64 -3.09
C LEU A 132 18.82 12.13 -1.83
N MET A 133 17.50 12.14 -1.87
CA MET A 133 16.64 12.61 -0.79
C MET A 133 15.48 11.66 -0.56
N THR A 134 14.86 11.81 0.61
CA THR A 134 13.58 11.19 0.94
C THR A 134 12.75 12.13 1.81
N LEU A 135 11.43 11.97 1.78
CA LEU A 135 10.51 12.71 2.62
C LEU A 135 10.05 11.82 3.76
N LEU A 136 10.36 12.24 4.99
CA LEU A 136 9.90 11.57 6.20
C LEU A 136 8.77 12.37 6.85
N HIS A 137 7.86 11.66 7.50
CA HIS A 137 6.75 12.23 8.24
C HIS A 137 6.89 11.89 9.72
N ALA A 138 6.99 12.92 10.54
CA ALA A 138 7.12 12.84 11.99
C ALA A 138 5.86 13.48 12.63
N PRO A 139 4.78 12.69 12.79
CA PRO A 139 3.47 13.23 13.19
C PRO A 139 3.47 13.82 14.60
N ASN A 140 4.21 13.21 15.54
CA ASN A 140 4.29 13.69 16.91
C ASN A 140 4.89 15.10 17.02
N GLU A 141 5.89 15.40 16.21
CA GLU A 141 6.50 16.73 16.10
C GLU A 141 5.78 17.63 15.09
N LYS A 142 4.68 17.14 14.48
CA LYS A 142 3.90 17.85 13.46
C LYS A 142 4.81 18.43 12.37
N LYS A 143 5.68 17.59 11.79
CA LYS A 143 6.62 18.02 10.75
C LYS A 143 6.85 16.98 9.65
N LEU A 144 7.08 17.50 8.45
CA LEU A 144 7.72 16.77 7.36
C LEU A 144 9.21 17.12 7.34
N LEU A 145 10.04 16.12 7.05
CA LEU A 145 11.49 16.23 7.03
C LEU A 145 11.98 15.82 5.64
N VAL A 146 12.52 16.77 4.89
CA VAL A 146 13.22 16.47 3.62
C VAL A 146 14.64 16.05 4.00
N TRP A 147 14.87 14.75 4.06
CA TRP A 147 16.16 14.18 4.46
C TRP A 147 17.11 14.11 3.26
N ASP A 148 18.22 14.86 3.35
CA ASP A 148 19.32 14.82 2.38
C ASP A 148 20.25 13.65 2.71
N LEU A 149 19.97 12.49 2.12
CA LEU A 149 20.73 11.25 2.32
C LEU A 149 22.18 11.41 1.87
N SER A 150 22.41 12.02 0.71
CA SER A 150 23.75 12.24 0.16
C SER A 150 24.64 13.05 1.11
N SER A 151 24.15 14.19 1.60
CA SER A 151 24.91 15.01 2.56
C SER A 151 25.05 14.30 3.90
N SER A 152 24.04 13.53 4.32
CA SER A 152 24.08 12.83 5.60
C SER A 152 25.17 11.76 5.61
N ILE A 153 25.24 10.93 4.57
CA ILE A 153 26.28 9.92 4.40
C ILE A 153 27.66 10.58 4.36
N LYS A 154 27.82 11.65 3.56
CA LYS A 154 29.09 12.38 3.46
C LYS A 154 29.57 12.95 4.79
N LYS A 155 28.65 13.41 5.65
CA LYS A 155 28.99 14.00 6.96
C LYS A 155 29.00 13.00 8.12
N GLY A 156 28.48 11.79 7.92
CA GLY A 156 28.27 10.81 8.98
C GLY A 156 27.20 11.20 10.01
N THR A 157 26.32 12.15 9.69
CA THR A 157 25.24 12.60 10.59
C THR A 157 24.03 13.11 9.81
N THR A 158 22.86 13.10 10.43
CA THR A 158 21.60 13.45 9.76
C THR A 158 21.59 14.92 9.34
N THR A 159 21.32 15.15 8.05
CA THR A 159 21.16 16.48 7.46
C THR A 159 19.80 16.57 6.77
N TYR A 160 18.97 17.49 7.23
CA TYR A 160 17.72 17.82 6.55
C TYR A 160 17.95 19.02 5.62
N ASP A 161 17.47 18.93 4.38
CA ASP A 161 17.40 20.05 3.43
C ASP A 161 16.37 21.08 3.93
N THR A 162 15.22 20.59 4.37
CA THR A 162 14.12 21.43 4.87
C THR A 162 13.34 20.67 5.94
N ILE A 163 12.87 21.40 6.96
CA ILE A 163 11.92 20.93 7.97
C ILE A 163 10.66 21.78 7.82
N ILE A 164 9.51 21.14 7.64
CA ILE A 164 8.26 21.80 7.26
C ILE A 164 7.22 21.51 8.33
N PRO A 165 6.63 22.53 8.99
CA PRO A 165 5.50 22.33 9.88
C PRO A 165 4.34 21.68 9.14
N TYR A 166 3.83 20.56 9.66
CA TYR A 166 2.84 19.72 9.02
C TYR A 166 2.04 18.91 10.04
N ASP A 167 0.85 19.41 10.39
CA ASP A 167 -0.03 18.79 11.39
C ASP A 167 -1.05 17.85 10.69
N ASN A 168 -0.67 16.60 10.47
CA ASN A 168 -1.54 15.59 9.86
C ASN A 168 -1.17 14.19 10.34
N ASN A 169 -1.72 13.76 11.46
CA ASN A 169 -1.24 12.56 12.16
C ASN A 169 -1.53 11.23 11.47
N HIS A 170 -2.31 11.22 10.38
CA HIS A 170 -2.85 9.97 9.83
C HIS A 170 -2.33 9.69 8.43
N ILE A 171 -1.03 9.90 8.18
CA ILE A 171 -0.38 9.57 6.90
C ILE A 171 0.59 8.43 7.15
N LEU A 172 0.34 7.28 6.50
CA LEU A 172 1.21 6.12 6.58
C LEU A 172 2.32 6.19 5.52
N PHE A 173 1.95 6.48 4.27
CA PHE A 173 2.91 6.67 3.17
C PHE A 173 2.83 8.08 2.59
N SER A 174 3.99 8.66 2.34
CA SER A 174 4.16 10.05 1.90
C SER A 174 5.01 10.09 0.64
N PHE A 175 4.41 10.49 -0.48
CA PHE A 175 5.11 10.61 -1.76
C PHE A 175 5.24 12.09 -2.13
N TYR A 176 6.50 12.55 -2.21
CA TYR A 176 6.82 13.86 -2.75
C TYR A 176 6.55 13.86 -4.26
N GLN A 177 5.68 14.77 -4.69
CA GLN A 177 5.50 15.10 -6.10
C GLN A 177 6.14 16.46 -6.39
N ILE A 178 6.16 16.84 -7.67
CA ILE A 178 6.73 18.11 -8.11
C ILE A 178 6.21 19.31 -7.31
N GLU A 179 7.12 20.26 -7.07
CA GLU A 179 6.88 21.53 -6.40
C GLU A 179 6.45 21.38 -4.92
N ASN A 180 5.16 21.51 -4.66
CA ASN A 180 4.53 21.63 -3.33
C ASN A 180 3.45 20.56 -3.14
N VAL A 181 3.51 19.45 -3.87
CA VAL A 181 2.44 18.44 -3.83
C VAL A 181 2.90 17.22 -3.05
N LEU A 182 2.08 16.84 -2.06
CA LEU A 182 2.18 15.58 -1.35
C LEU A 182 1.07 14.66 -1.83
N PHE A 183 1.42 13.45 -2.24
CA PHE A 183 0.45 12.37 -2.39
C PHE A 183 0.58 11.45 -1.17
N ALA A 184 -0.48 11.36 -0.39
CA ALA A 184 -0.47 10.72 0.93
C ALA A 184 -1.43 9.54 0.93
N TYR A 185 -0.97 8.40 1.44
CA TYR A 185 -1.84 7.27 1.75
C TYR A 185 -2.35 7.39 3.19
N LYS A 186 -3.68 7.40 3.33
CA LYS A 186 -4.41 7.41 4.60
C LYS A 186 -4.85 5.97 4.88
N PRO A 187 -4.33 5.32 5.94
CA PRO A 187 -4.79 3.98 6.30
C PRO A 187 -6.24 4.04 6.78
N ALA A 188 -6.86 2.87 6.90
CA ALA A 188 -8.11 2.75 7.63
C ALA A 188 -7.91 3.20 9.09
N GLU A 189 -8.96 3.78 9.67
CA GLU A 189 -8.96 4.24 11.05
C GLU A 189 -10.14 3.63 11.78
N GLU A 190 -9.90 3.16 13.00
CA GLU A 190 -10.96 2.64 13.86
C GLU A 190 -11.90 3.78 14.24
N ILE A 191 -13.19 3.63 13.92
CA ILE A 191 -14.25 4.51 14.42
C ILE A 191 -14.72 3.99 15.78
N ASN A 192 -14.90 2.66 15.88
CA ASN A 192 -15.21 1.93 17.10
C ASN A 192 -14.85 0.44 16.92
N SER A 193 -15.07 -0.37 17.96
CA SER A 193 -14.70 -1.80 17.98
C SER A 193 -15.33 -2.67 16.89
N GLN A 194 -16.34 -2.15 16.18
CA GLN A 194 -17.06 -2.85 15.12
C GLN A 194 -17.08 -2.07 13.80
N GLU A 195 -16.39 -0.93 13.71
CA GLU A 195 -16.40 -0.09 12.52
C GLU A 195 -15.07 0.60 12.28
N ALA A 196 -14.60 0.58 11.03
CA ALA A 196 -13.43 1.33 10.59
C ALA A 196 -13.71 2.07 9.29
N THR A 197 -13.01 3.19 9.05
CA THR A 197 -13.01 3.87 7.76
C THR A 197 -12.36 2.99 6.69
N THR A 198 -12.62 3.28 5.42
CA THR A 198 -11.87 2.69 4.30
C THR A 198 -10.61 3.52 4.02
N PRO A 199 -9.48 2.89 3.64
CA PRO A 199 -8.29 3.63 3.26
C PRO A 199 -8.51 4.42 1.96
N HIS A 200 -7.75 5.50 1.80
CA HIS A 200 -7.82 6.37 0.63
C HIS A 200 -6.49 7.08 0.39
N TYR A 201 -6.38 7.74 -0.76
CA TYR A 201 -5.27 8.64 -1.03
C TYR A 201 -5.73 10.08 -1.03
N GLU A 202 -4.86 10.98 -0.57
CA GLU A 202 -5.08 12.42 -0.62
C GLU A 202 -3.94 13.06 -1.42
N LYS A 203 -4.29 14.02 -2.26
CA LYS A 203 -3.35 15.00 -2.79
C LYS A 203 -3.46 16.27 -1.96
N ARG A 204 -2.35 16.70 -1.37
CA ARG A 204 -2.29 17.85 -0.48
C ARG A 204 -1.13 18.77 -0.85
N THR A 205 -1.17 20.00 -0.37
CA THR A 205 -0.01 20.89 -0.42
C THR A 205 0.97 20.58 0.71
N ILE A 206 2.27 20.58 0.45
CA ILE A 206 3.31 20.33 1.46
C ILE A 206 3.40 21.47 2.47
N TYR A 207 3.42 22.73 2.02
CA TYR A 207 3.70 23.87 2.92
C TYR A 207 2.48 24.40 3.69
N THR A 208 1.27 24.19 3.16
CA THR A 208 0.03 24.67 3.81
C THR A 208 -0.87 23.56 4.32
N ASN A 209 -0.53 22.28 4.08
CA ASN A 209 -1.33 21.10 4.44
C ASN A 209 -2.80 21.19 3.99
N GLN A 210 -3.09 21.93 2.90
CA GLN A 210 -4.41 22.02 2.31
C GLN A 210 -4.69 20.78 1.45
N LEU A 211 -5.88 20.21 1.61
CA LEU A 211 -6.37 19.15 0.75
C LEU A 211 -6.66 19.74 -0.65
N ILE A 212 -6.03 19.17 -1.67
CA ILE A 212 -6.26 19.51 -3.08
C ILE A 212 -7.32 18.59 -3.66
N GLN A 213 -7.18 17.28 -3.41
CA GLN A 213 -8.07 16.27 -3.95
C GLN A 213 -8.06 15.00 -3.09
N ASP A 214 -9.22 14.37 -2.95
CA ASP A 214 -9.40 13.09 -2.31
C ASP A 214 -9.61 11.97 -3.36
N PHE A 215 -9.04 10.80 -3.10
CA PHE A 215 -9.09 9.62 -3.98
C PHE A 215 -9.58 8.42 -3.17
N PRO A 216 -10.90 8.29 -2.96
CA PRO A 216 -11.47 7.15 -2.26
C PRO A 216 -11.29 5.89 -3.09
N ILE A 217 -10.72 4.84 -2.48
CA ILE A 217 -10.54 3.54 -3.13
C ILE A 217 -11.89 2.82 -3.23
N TYR A 218 -12.67 2.88 -2.15
CA TYR A 218 -13.95 2.19 -2.00
C TYR A 218 -15.14 3.15 -2.15
N LYS A 219 -16.27 2.61 -2.61
CA LYS A 219 -17.55 3.34 -2.69
C LYS A 219 -18.18 3.57 -1.32
N THR A 220 -17.92 2.67 -0.37
CA THR A 220 -18.30 2.87 1.03
C THR A 220 -17.24 3.68 1.77
N LYS A 221 -17.66 4.42 2.80
CA LYS A 221 -16.77 5.23 3.64
C LYS A 221 -16.27 4.48 4.87
N SER A 222 -17.03 3.49 5.33
CA SER A 222 -16.69 2.65 6.47
C SER A 222 -17.14 1.21 6.23
N ILE A 223 -16.52 0.30 6.97
CA ILE A 223 -16.84 -1.12 7.02
C ILE A 223 -17.26 -1.45 8.45
N GLN A 224 -18.43 -2.08 8.59
CA GLN A 224 -18.94 -2.56 9.85
C GLN A 224 -18.81 -4.08 9.94
N ASN A 225 -18.31 -4.57 11.05
CA ASN A 225 -18.28 -5.99 11.37
C ASN A 225 -18.69 -6.19 12.84
N PRO A 226 -19.97 -6.51 13.12
CA PRO A 226 -20.46 -6.70 14.49
C PRO A 226 -19.83 -7.92 15.18
N ASN A 227 -19.18 -8.81 14.43
CA ASN A 227 -18.49 -9.99 14.94
C ASN A 227 -16.98 -9.78 15.08
N ALA A 228 -16.49 -8.55 14.92
CA ALA A 228 -15.08 -8.23 15.06
C ALA A 228 -14.58 -8.60 16.46
N LYS A 229 -13.52 -9.41 16.53
CA LYS A 229 -12.81 -9.77 17.78
C LYS A 229 -11.50 -8.99 17.95
N SER A 230 -11.16 -8.17 16.96
CA SER A 230 -9.94 -7.36 16.89
C SER A 230 -10.25 -6.09 16.10
N PRO A 231 -9.47 -5.01 16.30
CA PRO A 231 -9.64 -3.76 15.56
C PRO A 231 -9.68 -3.98 14.04
N LEU A 232 -10.61 -3.29 13.37
CA LEU A 232 -10.84 -3.41 11.92
C LEU A 232 -9.93 -2.50 11.09
N ASP A 233 -9.11 -1.67 11.73
CA ASP A 233 -8.21 -0.71 11.10
C ASP A 233 -6.91 -1.34 10.55
N PHE A 234 -6.65 -2.60 10.91
CA PHE A 234 -5.49 -3.36 10.44
C PHE A 234 -5.72 -3.91 9.02
N PHE A 235 -5.49 -3.07 8.00
CA PHE A 235 -5.31 -3.50 6.62
C PHE A 235 -3.81 -3.46 6.27
N PHE A 236 -3.15 -4.63 6.31
CA PHE A 236 -1.83 -4.85 5.71
C PHE A 236 -1.85 -6.11 4.86
#